data_AF-A0A444V1K1-F1
#
_entry.id   AF-A0A444V1K1-F1
#
_cell.length_a   1.000
_cell.length_b   1.000
_cell.length_c   1.000
_cell.angle_alpha   90.00
_cell.angle_beta   90.00
_cell.angle_gamma   90.00
#
_symmetry.space_group_name_H-M   'P 1'
#
loop_
_entity.id
_entity.type
_entity.pdbx_description
1 polymer ?
#
loop_
_entity_poly.entity_id
_entity_poly.type
_entity_poly.pdbx_seq_one_letter_code
_entity_poly.pdbx_strand_id
1 'polypeptide(L)'
;MDEPNVFGNTALHIACYTGQEAVANELVNHGANVNQPNERGCSPLHFAAVSTNGALCLELLVNNGADVSMQRRSVTRKDIPDANESWSASFISFAVFMQFNLRFVWKQTHSIFE
;
A
#
# COMPACT_ATOMS: atom_id res chain seq x y z
N MET A 1 -5.79 -12.77 16.92
CA MET A 1 -6.11 -11.33 16.94
C MET A 1 -6.40 -10.77 15.55
N ASP A 2 -6.25 -11.55 14.47
CA ASP A 2 -6.48 -11.09 13.09
C ASP A 2 -7.82 -11.54 12.52
N GLU A 3 -8.93 -11.38 13.25
CA GLU A 3 -10.24 -11.65 12.65
C GLU A 3 -10.53 -10.60 11.56
N PRO A 4 -10.69 -11.01 10.29
CA PRO A 4 -11.03 -10.09 9.23
C PRO A 4 -12.50 -9.64 9.39
N ASN A 5 -12.77 -8.38 9.08
CA ASN A 5 -14.14 -7.89 8.99
C ASN A 5 -14.85 -8.43 7.73
N VAL A 6 -16.10 -8.00 7.52
CA VAL A 6 -16.95 -8.35 6.36
C VAL A 6 -16.33 -7.98 5.00
N PHE A 7 -15.23 -7.21 4.97
CA PHE A 7 -14.50 -6.83 3.76
C PHE A 7 -13.11 -7.49 3.68
N GLY A 8 -12.80 -8.44 4.57
CA GLY A 8 -11.47 -9.04 4.67
C GLY A 8 -10.42 -8.17 5.35
N ASN A 9 -10.78 -7.00 5.89
CA ASN A 9 -9.81 -6.10 6.51
C ASN A 9 -9.52 -6.54 7.93
N THR A 10 -8.24 -6.72 8.25
CA THR A 10 -7.74 -6.94 9.62
C THR A 10 -7.56 -5.62 10.36
N ALA A 11 -7.31 -5.68 11.67
CA ALA A 11 -6.99 -4.50 12.48
C ALA A 11 -5.83 -3.67 11.90
N LEU A 12 -4.83 -4.34 11.31
CA LEU A 12 -3.67 -3.70 10.69
C LEU A 12 -4.07 -2.82 9.49
N HIS A 13 -5.04 -3.26 8.67
CA HIS A 13 -5.55 -2.44 7.57
C HIS A 13 -6.15 -1.11 8.05
N ILE A 14 -6.90 -1.16 9.15
CA ILE A 14 -7.55 0.03 9.72
C ILE A 14 -6.53 0.95 10.38
N ALA A 15 -5.55 0.39 11.10
CA ALA A 15 -4.44 1.17 11.68
C ALA A 15 -3.67 1.93 10.59
N CYS A 16 -3.35 1.27 9.48
CA CYS A 16 -2.67 1.88 8.34
C CYS A 16 -3.52 2.94 7.64
N TYR A 17 -4.83 2.72 7.49
CA TYR A 17 -5.75 3.71 6.91
C TYR A 17 -5.88 4.96 7.78
N THR A 18 -5.90 4.78 9.10
CA THR A 18 -6.05 5.88 10.07
C THR A 18 -4.72 6.58 10.38
N GLY A 19 -3.58 6.01 9.95
CA GLY A 19 -2.24 6.53 10.26
C GLY A 19 -1.81 6.28 11.71
N GLN A 20 -2.41 5.30 12.38
CA GLN A 20 -2.12 4.96 13.77
C GLN A 20 -0.90 4.06 13.86
N GLU A 21 0.29 4.66 13.76
CA GLU A 21 1.57 3.97 13.82
C GLU A 21 1.71 3.10 15.08
N ALA A 22 1.45 3.65 16.26
CA ALA A 22 1.63 2.93 17.52
C ALA A 22 0.80 1.63 17.57
N VAL A 23 -0.43 1.69 17.05
CA VAL A 23 -1.33 0.53 16.95
C VAL A 23 -0.80 -0.46 15.92
N ALA A 24 -0.34 0.01 14.75
CA ALA A 24 0.26 -0.86 13.75
C ALA A 24 1.51 -1.58 14.29
N ASN A 25 2.34 -0.88 15.05
CA ASN A 25 3.55 -1.43 15.65
C ASN A 25 3.24 -2.50 16.70
N GLU A 26 2.27 -2.26 17.59
CA GLU A 26 1.81 -3.29 18.52
C GLU A 26 1.24 -4.51 17.80
N LEU A 27 0.43 -4.32 16.77
CA LEU A 27 -0.16 -5.43 16.00
C LEU A 27 0.94 -6.29 15.34
N VAL A 28 1.94 -5.65 14.73
CA VAL A 28 3.07 -6.35 14.12
C VAL A 28 3.90 -7.10 15.18
N ASN A 29 4.13 -6.49 16.34
CA ASN A 29 4.80 -7.15 17.47
C ASN A 29 4.01 -8.35 18.01
N HIS A 30 2.68 -8.32 17.92
CA HIS A 30 1.82 -9.46 18.26
C HIS A 30 1.76 -10.54 17.16
N GLY A 31 2.53 -10.39 16.07
CA GLY A 31 2.60 -11.35 14.98
C GLY A 31 1.55 -11.15 13.88
N ALA A 32 0.96 -9.95 13.77
CA ALA A 32 0.03 -9.64 12.68
C ALA A 32 0.73 -9.77 11.31
N ASN A 33 0.03 -10.37 10.36
CA ASN A 33 0.55 -10.55 9.01
C ASN A 33 0.51 -9.23 8.21
N VAL A 34 1.68 -8.62 8.01
CA VAL A 34 1.88 -7.37 7.24
C VAL A 34 1.49 -7.48 5.76
N ASN A 35 1.47 -8.71 5.23
CA ASN A 35 1.17 -9.01 3.83
C ASN A 35 -0.23 -9.59 3.64
N GLN A 36 -1.06 -9.65 4.68
CA GLN A 36 -2.39 -10.23 4.58
C GLN A 36 -3.26 -9.43 3.60
N PRO A 37 -3.68 -9.99 2.46
CA PRO A 37 -4.62 -9.31 1.58
C PRO A 37 -6.04 -9.36 2.15
N ASN A 38 -6.80 -8.30 1.92
CA ASN A 38 -8.25 -8.28 2.14
C ASN A 38 -9.02 -8.98 1.00
N GLU A 39 -10.35 -9.00 1.07
CA GLU A 39 -11.19 -9.66 0.05
C GLU A 39 -11.05 -9.04 -1.35
N ARG A 40 -10.60 -7.78 -1.44
CA ARG A 40 -10.33 -7.09 -2.69
C ARG A 40 -8.90 -7.31 -3.19
N GLY A 41 -8.08 -8.08 -2.47
CA GLY A 41 -6.66 -8.26 -2.77
C GLY A 41 -5.79 -7.05 -2.43
N CYS A 42 -6.28 -6.11 -1.60
CA CYS A 42 -5.48 -5.00 -1.10
C CYS A 42 -4.78 -5.41 0.20
N SER A 43 -3.48 -5.14 0.29
CA SER A 43 -2.69 -5.32 1.51
C SER A 43 -2.77 -4.08 2.44
N PRO A 44 -2.35 -4.17 3.72
CA PRO A 44 -2.31 -3.04 4.65
C PRO A 44 -1.48 -1.86 4.12
N LEU A 45 -0.42 -2.18 3.38
CA LEU A 45 0.45 -1.21 2.71
C LEU A 45 -0.33 -0.33 1.71
N HIS A 46 -1.30 -0.90 0.98
CA HIS A 46 -2.16 -0.09 0.10
C HIS A 46 -2.96 0.95 0.88
N PHE A 47 -3.47 0.58 2.06
CA PHE A 47 -4.24 1.49 2.90
C PHE A 47 -3.36 2.60 3.48
N ALA A 48 -2.14 2.26 3.91
CA ALA A 48 -1.15 3.23 4.35
C ALA A 48 -0.79 4.23 3.23
N ALA A 49 -0.63 3.75 2.00
CA ALA A 49 -0.27 4.58 0.85
C ALA A 49 -1.39 5.54 0.41
N VAL A 50 -2.66 5.17 0.63
CA VAL A 50 -3.82 6.03 0.31
C VAL A 50 -4.16 6.97 1.46
N SER A 51 -3.73 6.65 2.69
CA SER A 51 -3.94 7.51 3.85
C SER A 51 -3.05 8.76 3.80
N THR A 52 -3.57 9.90 4.27
CA THR A 52 -2.78 11.12 4.43
C THR A 52 -1.76 11.00 5.56
N ASN A 53 -2.05 10.18 6.56
CA ASN A 53 -1.23 10.01 7.77
C ASN A 53 -0.58 8.62 7.83
N GLY A 54 -0.70 7.84 6.76
CA GLY A 54 -0.19 6.46 6.69
C GLY A 54 1.30 6.35 6.45
N ALA A 55 2.04 7.44 6.23
CA ALA A 55 3.46 7.41 5.88
C ALA A 55 4.32 6.67 6.94
N LEU A 56 4.09 6.92 8.23
CA LEU A 56 4.80 6.22 9.31
C LEU A 56 4.42 4.73 9.38
N CYS A 57 3.13 4.42 9.19
CA CYS A 57 2.68 3.03 9.08
C CYS A 57 3.32 2.33 7.88
N LEU A 58 3.53 3.06 6.78
CA LEU A 58 4.15 2.55 5.58
C LEU A 58 5.63 2.23 5.81
N GLU A 59 6.37 3.12 6.46
CA GLU A 59 7.75 2.85 6.88
C GLU A 59 7.84 1.63 7.80
N LEU A 60 6.96 1.52 8.80
CA LEU A 60 6.92 0.35 9.68
C LEU A 60 6.66 -0.95 8.92
N LEU A 61 5.69 -0.95 8.01
CA LEU A 61 5.36 -2.12 7.20
C LEU A 61 6.54 -2.54 6.30
N VAL A 62 7.17 -1.57 5.61
CA VAL A 62 8.33 -1.84 4.76
C VAL A 62 9.52 -2.36 5.57
N ASN A 63 9.77 -1.77 6.75
CA ASN A 63 10.81 -2.25 7.67
C ASN A 63 10.55 -3.67 8.19
N ASN A 64 9.28 -4.08 8.28
CA ASN A 64 8.86 -5.43 8.65
C ASN A 64 8.73 -6.38 7.45
N GLY A 65 9.23 -6.01 6.27
CA GLY A 65 9.24 -6.87 5.09
C GLY A 65 7.91 -6.95 4.33
N ALA A 66 7.10 -5.90 4.37
CA ALA A 66 5.89 -5.83 3.57
C ALA A 66 6.20 -5.80 2.06
N ASP A 67 5.51 -6.64 1.30
CA ASP A 67 5.64 -6.74 -0.15
C ASP A 67 4.94 -5.57 -0.85
N VAL A 68 5.75 -4.65 -1.37
CA VAL A 68 5.31 -3.50 -2.18
C VAL A 68 4.78 -3.91 -3.56
N SER A 69 5.05 -5.15 -3.99
CA SER A 69 4.68 -5.70 -5.29
C SER A 69 3.32 -6.39 -5.31
N MET A 70 2.66 -6.51 -4.15
CA MET A 70 1.37 -7.19 -4.04
C MET A 70 0.33 -6.46 -4.89
N GLN A 71 -0.07 -7.06 -6.00
CA GLN A 71 -1.07 -6.50 -6.88
C GLN A 71 -2.46 -6.85 -6.35
N ARG A 72 -3.37 -5.88 -6.42
CA ARG A 72 -4.81 -6.17 -6.34
C ARG A 72 -5.09 -7.32 -7.29
N ARG A 73 -5.69 -8.41 -6.81
CA ARG A 73 -6.22 -9.47 -7.67
C ARG A 73 -7.41 -8.87 -8.42
N SER A 74 -7.15 -8.06 -9.44
CA SER A 74 -8.13 -7.84 -10.47
C SER A 74 -8.38 -9.23 -11.05
N VAL A 75 -9.63 -9.65 -11.05
CA VAL A 75 -10.03 -10.74 -11.92
C VAL A 75 -9.77 -10.20 -13.32
N THR A 76 -8.55 -10.41 -13.83
CA THR A 76 -8.24 -10.23 -15.22
C THR A 76 -9.18 -11.21 -15.91
N ARG A 77 -10.27 -10.69 -16.47
CA ARG A 77 -10.92 -11.37 -17.60
C ARG A 77 -9.77 -11.66 -18.56
N LYS A 78 -9.44 -12.93 -18.71
CA LYS A 78 -8.34 -13.43 -19.57
C LYS A 78 -8.58 -13.18 -21.06
N ASP A 79 -9.56 -12.34 -21.40
CA ASP A 79 -10.18 -12.29 -22.73
C ASP A 79 -9.92 -10.98 -23.49
N ILE A 80 -9.02 -10.11 -23.01
CA ILE A 80 -8.62 -8.91 -23.76
C ILE A 80 -7.11 -8.95 -24.00
N PRO A 81 -6.66 -9.49 -25.15
CA PRO A 81 -5.35 -9.13 -25.69
C PRO A 81 -5.41 -7.65 -26.09
N ASP A 82 -4.32 -6.91 -25.90
CA ASP A 82 -4.15 -5.50 -26.30
C ASP A 82 -4.61 -4.41 -25.30
N ALA A 83 -4.32 -4.60 -24.01
CA ALA A 83 -4.10 -3.48 -23.11
C ALA A 83 -2.78 -3.67 -22.34
N ASN A 84 -1.68 -3.78 -23.08
CA ASN A 84 -0.36 -3.64 -22.51
C ASN A 84 -0.09 -2.16 -22.18
N GLU A 85 0.46 -1.95 -20.99
CA GLU A 85 1.43 -0.89 -20.71
C GLU A 85 0.97 0.55 -20.93
N SER A 86 0.11 1.04 -20.03
CA SER A 86 0.28 2.41 -19.54
C SER A 86 -0.36 2.56 -18.15
N TRP A 87 0.49 2.51 -17.12
CA TRP A 87 0.26 3.10 -15.79
C TRP A 87 -0.66 2.39 -14.78
N SER A 88 -1.18 1.18 -15.05
CA SER A 88 -1.97 0.46 -14.03
C SER A 88 -1.16 -0.43 -13.07
N ALA A 89 0.12 -0.67 -13.36
CA ALA A 89 0.90 -1.73 -12.72
C ALA A 89 1.33 -1.44 -11.27
N SER A 90 1.33 -0.20 -10.79
CA SER A 90 1.84 0.06 -9.44
C SER A 90 1.20 1.27 -8.77
N PHE A 91 -0.13 1.23 -8.54
CA PHE A 91 -0.78 2.25 -7.69
C PHE A 91 -0.08 2.38 -6.33
N ILE A 92 0.43 1.29 -5.75
CA ILE A 92 1.25 1.35 -4.54
C ILE A 92 2.60 2.01 -4.82
N SER A 93 3.36 1.58 -5.83
CA SER A 93 4.68 2.19 -6.10
C SER A 93 4.57 3.68 -6.40
N PHE A 94 3.50 4.12 -7.08
CA PHE A 94 3.25 5.52 -7.36
C PHE A 94 2.78 6.29 -6.10
N ALA A 95 1.93 5.70 -5.26
CA ALA A 95 1.48 6.31 -4.01
C ALA A 95 2.58 6.38 -2.93
N VAL A 96 3.39 5.32 -2.81
CA VAL A 96 4.60 5.28 -1.97
C VAL A 96 5.60 6.30 -2.49
N PHE A 97 5.83 6.36 -3.81
CA PHE A 97 6.68 7.39 -4.40
C PHE A 97 6.13 8.80 -4.11
N MET A 98 4.82 9.04 -4.21
CA MET A 98 4.21 10.34 -3.88
C MET A 98 4.33 10.68 -2.39
N GLN A 99 4.17 9.73 -1.46
CA GLN A 99 4.33 9.96 -0.02
C GLN A 99 5.80 10.24 0.36
N PHE A 100 6.77 9.54 -0.26
CA PHE A 100 8.19 9.77 -0.01
C PHE A 100 8.76 11.02 -0.72
N ASN A 101 8.15 11.51 -1.81
CA ASN A 101 8.70 12.60 -2.64
C ASN A 101 7.88 13.91 -2.64
N LEU A 102 7.50 14.39 -1.47
CA LEU A 102 7.19 15.82 -1.27
C LEU A 102 8.38 16.64 -0.76
N ARG A 103 9.61 16.07 -0.68
CA ARG A 103 10.78 16.83 -0.21
C ARG A 103 11.99 16.90 -1.13
N PHE A 104 12.10 16.14 -2.23
CA PHE A 104 13.32 16.23 -3.06
C PHE A 104 13.18 16.13 -4.59
N VAL A 105 12.31 15.31 -5.18
CA VAL A 105 12.43 15.03 -6.64
C VAL A 105 11.57 15.90 -7.55
N TRP A 106 10.43 16.46 -7.11
CA TRP A 106 9.58 17.24 -8.04
C TRP A 106 10.17 18.59 -8.49
N LYS A 107 11.20 19.10 -7.79
CA LYS A 107 11.97 20.27 -8.26
C LYS A 107 12.93 19.95 -9.41
N GLN A 108 13.30 18.69 -9.62
CA GLN A 108 14.28 18.31 -10.65
C GLN A 108 13.62 17.77 -11.93
N THR A 109 12.47 17.10 -11.82
CA THR A 109 11.83 16.44 -12.97
C THR A 109 10.99 17.37 -13.87
N HIS A 110 10.70 18.60 -13.46
CA HIS A 110 10.04 19.59 -14.34
C HIS A 110 11.04 20.40 -15.18
N SER A 111 12.35 20.23 -14.98
CA SER A 111 13.39 20.92 -15.76
C SER A 111 13.96 20.07 -16.90
N ILE A 112 13.44 18.86 -17.12
CA ILE A 112 13.87 17.93 -18.18
C ILE A 112 12.80 17.72 -19.27
N PHE A 113 11.70 18.49 -19.21
CA PHE A 113 10.74 18.63 -20.30
C PHE A 113 10.80 20.10 -20.79
N GLU A 114 11.96 20.51 -21.30
CA GLU A 114 12.03 21.47 -22.42
C GLU A 114 12.01 20.68 -23.74
#